data_AF-W6QVW5-F1
#
_entry.id   AF-W6QVW5-F1
#
_cell.length_a   1.000
_cell.length_b   1.000
_cell.length_c   1.000
_cell.angle_alpha   90.00
_cell.angle_beta   90.00
_cell.angle_gamma   90.00
#
_symmetry.space_group_name_H-M   'P 1'
#
loop_
_entity.id
_entity.type
_entity.pdbx_description
1 polymer ?
#
loop_
_entity_poly.entity_id
_entity_poly.type
_entity_poly.pdbx_seq_one_letter_code
_entity_poly.pdbx_strand_id
1 'polypeptide(L)'
;MSDNPPASERYRVFTPEFDTAAPDPLDPAKRYHTGVFIQTDPDIFEGDLFHVTGDIIAAKGMYFDVKESYTPGASAHFHRTTEIGWIYKVDFPRIRGILEALPTPTKQQGIDFWSHDPSKRNKITWTKENGELYGPGEQRRPIIKCNEWTHQIAIPKLRQEGILHS
;
A
#
# COMPACT_ATOMS: atom_id res chain seq x y z
N MET A 1 -35.17 -8.42 -6.70
CA MET A 1 -34.85 -7.77 -7.99
C MET A 1 -33.74 -6.78 -7.69
N SER A 2 -32.51 -7.13 -8.06
CA SER A 2 -31.34 -6.30 -7.76
C SER A 2 -31.21 -5.27 -8.87
N ASP A 3 -31.69 -4.06 -8.61
CA ASP A 3 -31.48 -2.92 -9.50
C ASP A 3 -29.99 -2.57 -9.48
N ASN A 4 -29.26 -3.04 -10.48
CA ASN A 4 -27.89 -2.62 -10.71
C ASN A 4 -27.97 -1.24 -11.37
N PRO A 5 -27.55 -0.14 -10.72
CA PRO A 5 -27.57 1.18 -11.34
C PRO A 5 -26.66 1.22 -12.58
N PRO A 6 -26.95 2.12 -13.54
CA PRO A 6 -26.28 2.15 -14.83
C PRO A 6 -24.76 2.33 -14.70
N ALA A 7 -24.01 1.79 -15.66
CA ALA A 7 -22.54 1.85 -15.67
C ALA A 7 -21.99 3.31 -15.61
N SER A 8 -22.79 4.29 -16.04
CA SER A 8 -22.48 5.73 -15.97
C SER A 8 -22.35 6.28 -14.54
N GLU A 9 -22.82 5.55 -13.53
CA GLU A 9 -22.79 5.95 -12.11
C GLU A 9 -21.70 5.25 -11.30
N ARG A 10 -20.80 4.53 -11.98
CA ARG A 10 -19.75 3.74 -11.33
C ARG A 10 -18.36 4.17 -11.77
N TYR A 11 -17.39 3.98 -10.89
CA TYR A 11 -15.97 3.98 -11.25
C TYR A 11 -15.41 2.57 -11.08
N ARG A 12 -14.59 2.13 -12.04
CA ARG A 12 -13.86 0.87 -11.93
C ARG A 12 -12.67 1.05 -11.01
N VAL A 13 -12.36 0.01 -10.24
CA VAL A 13 -11.27 0.02 -9.27
C VAL A 13 -10.25 -1.05 -9.60
N PHE A 14 -8.99 -0.67 -9.55
CA PHE A 14 -7.86 -1.52 -9.89
C PHE A 14 -6.79 -1.49 -8.79
N THR A 15 -5.91 -2.49 -8.80
CA THR A 15 -4.62 -2.47 -8.12
C THR A 15 -3.51 -2.45 -9.17
N PRO A 16 -2.88 -1.29 -9.44
CA PRO A 16 -1.69 -1.24 -10.25
C PRO A 16 -0.49 -1.80 -9.48
N GLU A 17 0.38 -2.52 -10.17
CA GLU A 17 1.64 -3.06 -9.63
C GLU A 17 2.81 -2.29 -10.25
N PHE A 18 3.71 -1.79 -9.40
CA PHE A 18 4.92 -1.08 -9.79
C PHE A 18 6.16 -1.75 -9.19
N ASP A 19 7.24 -1.82 -9.97
CA ASP A 19 8.54 -2.23 -9.46
C ASP A 19 9.01 -1.31 -8.33
N THR A 20 9.46 -1.90 -7.23
CA THR A 20 10.11 -1.18 -6.14
C THR A 20 11.48 -0.67 -6.61
N ALA A 21 11.80 0.58 -6.28
CA ALA A 21 13.06 1.22 -6.66
C ALA A 21 14.31 0.49 -6.11
N ALA A 22 14.20 -0.14 -4.93
CA ALA A 22 15.28 -0.88 -4.31
C ALA A 22 14.80 -2.23 -3.74
N PRO A 23 15.50 -3.35 -4.00
CA PRO A 23 15.24 -4.62 -3.33
C PRO A 23 15.51 -4.53 -1.82
N ASP A 24 14.69 -5.18 -1.01
CA ASP A 24 14.92 -5.32 0.42
C ASP A 24 15.78 -6.56 0.70
N PRO A 25 17.01 -6.43 1.21
CA PRO A 25 17.89 -7.56 1.45
C PRO A 25 17.40 -8.49 2.57
N LEU A 26 16.54 -8.02 3.49
CA LEU A 26 15.98 -8.83 4.57
C LEU A 26 14.66 -9.51 4.20
N ASP A 27 14.02 -9.05 3.13
CA ASP A 27 12.75 -9.57 2.59
C ASP A 27 12.88 -9.69 1.07
N PRO A 28 13.67 -10.67 0.58
CA PRO A 28 14.12 -10.74 -0.81
C PRO A 28 13.03 -11.17 -1.81
N ALA A 29 11.88 -11.62 -1.31
CA ALA A 29 10.75 -11.95 -2.17
C ALA A 29 10.28 -10.69 -2.89
N LYS A 30 10.09 -10.79 -4.21
CA LYS A 30 9.60 -9.66 -5.01
C LYS A 30 8.22 -9.25 -4.51
N ARG A 31 8.11 -7.99 -4.10
CA ARG A 31 6.83 -7.33 -3.83
C ARG A 31 6.73 -6.12 -4.74
N TYR A 32 5.57 -5.93 -5.35
CA TYR A 32 5.30 -4.72 -6.10
C TYR A 32 4.78 -3.65 -5.16
N HIS A 33 5.11 -2.39 -5.45
CA HIS A 33 4.37 -1.28 -4.89
C HIS A 33 2.97 -1.25 -5.51
N THR A 34 1.95 -1.03 -4.70
CA THR A 34 0.56 -1.01 -5.16
C THR A 34 -0.29 -0.10 -4.28
N GLY A 35 -1.55 0.06 -4.66
CA GLY A 35 -2.57 0.85 -3.99
C GLY A 35 -3.94 0.60 -4.60
N VAL A 36 -4.94 1.31 -4.11
CA VAL A 36 -6.30 1.32 -4.66
C VAL A 36 -6.36 2.42 -5.71
N PHE A 37 -6.52 2.06 -6.97
CA PHE A 37 -6.67 3.00 -8.08
C PHE A 37 -8.13 3.08 -8.51
N ILE A 38 -8.68 4.28 -8.58
CA ILE A 38 -10.05 4.51 -9.02
C ILE A 38 -9.98 5.23 -10.35
N GLN A 39 -10.44 4.56 -11.42
CA GLN A 39 -10.45 5.11 -12.75
C GLN A 39 -11.60 6.11 -12.89
N THR A 40 -11.29 7.40 -12.88
CA THR A 40 -12.26 8.48 -13.05
C THR A 40 -12.47 8.85 -14.51
N ASP A 41 -11.45 8.66 -15.36
CA ASP A 41 -11.50 8.83 -16.81
C ASP A 41 -11.14 7.50 -17.51
N PRO A 42 -12.10 6.84 -18.19
CA PRO A 42 -11.86 5.59 -18.88
C PRO A 42 -11.10 5.74 -20.21
N ASP A 43 -11.15 6.89 -20.86
CA ASP A 43 -10.60 7.09 -22.22
C ASP A 43 -9.07 7.13 -22.19
N ILE A 44 -8.50 7.73 -21.14
CA ILE A 44 -7.05 7.86 -20.94
C ILE A 44 -6.52 7.02 -19.77
N PHE A 45 -7.37 6.20 -19.14
CA PHE A 45 -7.04 5.40 -17.96
C PHE A 45 -6.43 6.26 -16.82
N GLU A 46 -7.06 7.41 -16.55
CA GLU A 46 -6.68 8.34 -15.49
C GLU A 46 -7.60 8.18 -14.28
N GLY A 47 -7.05 8.45 -13.10
CA GLY A 47 -7.82 8.74 -11.91
C GLY A 47 -6.97 8.80 -10.66
N ASP A 48 -7.53 8.46 -9.52
CA ASP A 48 -6.87 8.66 -8.23
C ASP A 48 -6.26 7.37 -7.71
N LEU A 49 -4.97 7.39 -7.38
CA LEU A 49 -4.26 6.29 -6.72
C LEU A 49 -4.08 6.60 -5.23
N PHE A 50 -4.77 5.84 -4.40
CA PHE A 50 -4.67 5.85 -2.95
C PHE A 50 -3.68 4.78 -2.50
N HIS A 51 -2.60 5.16 -1.83
CA HIS A 51 -1.58 4.21 -1.41
C HIS A 51 -0.90 4.60 -0.10
N VAL A 52 -0.10 3.69 0.44
CA VAL A 52 0.92 4.03 1.41
C VAL A 52 2.28 3.96 0.75
N THR A 53 3.10 4.98 0.95
CA THR A 53 4.42 5.16 0.31
C THR A 53 5.48 5.48 1.37
N GLY A 54 6.74 5.60 0.95
CA GLY A 54 7.91 5.68 1.83
C GLY A 54 8.53 4.31 2.08
N ASP A 55 9.26 4.18 3.19
CA ASP A 55 10.00 2.97 3.53
C ASP A 55 9.79 2.54 5.00
N ILE A 56 10.10 1.28 5.29
CA ILE A 56 9.93 0.68 6.62
C ILE A 56 11.16 0.84 7.53
N ILE A 57 12.17 1.61 7.09
CA ILE A 57 13.38 1.97 7.84
C ILE A 57 13.21 3.35 8.49
N ALA A 58 12.46 4.26 7.87
CA ALA A 58 12.21 5.60 8.36
C ALA A 58 11.57 5.57 9.75
N ALA A 59 11.86 6.58 10.58
CA ALA A 59 11.32 6.68 11.94
C ALA A 59 9.78 6.69 11.98
N LYS A 60 9.15 7.31 10.97
CA LYS A 60 7.69 7.35 10.82
C LYS A 60 7.12 6.14 10.07
N GLY A 61 7.97 5.25 9.55
CA GLY A 61 7.56 4.21 8.61
C GLY A 61 6.98 4.78 7.31
N MET A 62 6.08 4.01 6.72
CA MET A 62 5.32 4.39 5.53
C MET A 62 4.16 5.32 5.91
N TYR A 63 3.76 6.18 4.98
CA TYR A 63 2.68 7.15 5.16
C TYR A 63 1.67 7.08 4.01
N PHE A 64 0.44 7.48 4.27
CA PHE A 64 -0.62 7.53 3.26
C PHE A 64 -0.41 8.72 2.32
N ASP A 65 -0.67 8.51 1.03
CA ASP A 65 -0.60 9.54 -0.01
C ASP A 65 -1.63 9.24 -1.12
N VAL A 66 -2.03 10.29 -1.84
CA VAL A 66 -2.95 10.19 -2.98
C VAL A 66 -2.34 10.89 -4.18
N LYS A 67 -2.20 10.15 -5.29
CA LYS A 67 -1.89 10.76 -6.59
C LYS A 67 -3.20 11.02 -7.33
N GLU A 68 -3.54 12.29 -7.46
CA GLU A 68 -4.70 12.78 -8.21
C GLU A 68 -4.38 12.87 -9.71
N SER A 69 -5.38 12.67 -10.57
CA SER A 69 -5.22 12.73 -12.04
C SER A 69 -4.00 11.92 -12.53
N TYR A 70 -3.87 10.70 -12.01
CA TYR A 70 -2.73 9.84 -12.23
C TYR A 70 -3.04 8.78 -13.29
N THR A 71 -2.07 8.54 -14.17
CA THR A 71 -2.10 7.45 -15.16
C THR A 71 -1.03 6.42 -14.79
N PRO A 72 -1.40 5.23 -14.25
CA PRO A 72 -0.44 4.20 -13.86
C PRO A 72 0.57 3.82 -14.95
N GLY A 73 0.11 3.73 -16.20
CA GLY A 73 0.95 3.36 -17.35
C GLY A 73 2.04 4.37 -17.72
N ALA A 74 1.99 5.60 -17.19
CA ALA A 74 3.02 6.61 -17.42
C ALA A 74 4.30 6.38 -16.58
N SER A 75 4.25 5.51 -15.57
CA SER A 75 5.41 5.17 -14.75
C SER A 75 6.34 4.20 -15.46
N ALA A 76 7.64 4.50 -15.48
CA ALA A 76 8.67 3.58 -15.98
C ALA A 76 8.77 2.26 -15.18
N HIS A 77 8.21 2.24 -13.97
CA HIS A 77 8.17 1.07 -13.09
C HIS A 77 6.87 0.28 -13.22
N PHE A 78 5.96 0.67 -14.10
CA PHE A 78 4.66 0.01 -14.25
C PHE A 78 4.82 -1.44 -14.73
N HIS A 79 4.19 -2.37 -14.02
CA HIS A 79 4.17 -3.79 -14.39
C HIS A 79 2.82 -4.18 -15.02
N ARG A 80 1.71 -3.97 -14.29
CA ARG A 80 0.35 -4.29 -14.74
C ARG A 80 -0.71 -3.64 -13.87
N THR A 81 -1.97 -3.74 -14.29
CA THR A 81 -3.17 -3.42 -13.48
C THR A 81 -4.09 -4.63 -13.37
N THR A 82 -4.62 -4.86 -12.18
CA THR A 82 -5.65 -5.89 -11.93
C THR A 82 -6.94 -5.21 -11.49
N GLU A 83 -8.06 -5.46 -12.16
CA GLU A 83 -9.37 -4.97 -11.71
C GLU A 83 -9.82 -5.73 -10.45
N ILE A 84 -10.29 -5.01 -9.44
CA ILE A 84 -10.69 -5.58 -8.15
C ILE A 84 -12.17 -5.34 -7.81
N GLY A 85 -12.87 -4.58 -8.65
CA GLY A 85 -14.27 -4.24 -8.47
C GLY A 85 -14.64 -2.86 -9.00
N TRP A 86 -15.71 -2.30 -8.45
CA TRP A 86 -16.23 -0.98 -8.79
C TRP A 86 -16.82 -0.29 -7.54
N ILE A 87 -16.96 1.03 -7.62
CA ILE A 87 -17.62 1.87 -6.59
C ILE A 87 -18.73 2.71 -7.23
N TYR A 88 -19.65 3.23 -6.43
CA TYR A 88 -20.53 4.31 -6.88
C TYR A 88 -19.78 5.64 -6.92
N LYS A 89 -20.07 6.47 -7.93
CA LYS A 89 -19.49 7.82 -8.03
C LYS A 89 -19.80 8.68 -6.82
N VAL A 90 -20.98 8.51 -6.21
CA VAL A 90 -21.39 9.25 -4.99
C VAL A 90 -20.54 8.92 -3.76
N ASP A 91 -19.92 7.74 -3.73
CA ASP A 91 -19.06 7.32 -2.64
C ASP A 91 -17.60 7.75 -2.81
N PHE A 92 -17.20 8.17 -4.01
CA PHE A 92 -15.83 8.56 -4.32
C PHE A 92 -15.23 9.59 -3.33
N PRO A 93 -15.94 10.67 -2.94
CA PRO A 93 -15.40 11.65 -2.00
C PRO A 93 -15.12 11.09 -0.59
N ARG A 94 -15.76 9.98 -0.20
CA ARG A 94 -15.61 9.36 1.13
C ARG A 94 -14.33 8.53 1.25
N ILE A 95 -13.78 8.08 0.12
CA ILE A 95 -12.70 7.08 0.10
C ILE A 95 -11.43 7.59 0.75
N ARG A 96 -11.04 8.85 0.48
CA ARG A 96 -9.86 9.46 1.09
C ARG A 96 -9.93 9.37 2.61
N GLY A 97 -11.02 9.84 3.21
CA GLY A 97 -11.18 9.84 4.67
C GLY A 97 -11.19 8.44 5.27
N ILE A 98 -11.77 7.45 4.58
CA ILE A 98 -11.77 6.06 5.05
C ILE A 98 -10.34 5.49 5.04
N LEU A 99 -9.60 5.69 3.93
CA LEU A 99 -8.27 5.10 3.77
C LEU A 99 -7.19 5.82 4.57
N GLU A 100 -7.27 7.15 4.70
CA GLU A 100 -6.34 7.96 5.50
C GLU A 100 -6.43 7.66 7.00
N ALA A 101 -7.62 7.25 7.48
CA ALA A 101 -7.83 6.86 8.87
C ALA A 101 -7.26 5.46 9.21
N LEU A 102 -6.82 4.68 8.21
CA LEU A 102 -6.23 3.36 8.45
C LEU A 102 -4.80 3.48 8.99
N PRO A 103 -4.37 2.56 9.87
CA PRO A 103 -2.98 2.53 10.31
C PRO A 103 -2.06 2.27 9.12
N THR A 104 -1.00 3.07 8.98
CA THR A 104 0.03 2.86 7.97
C THR A 104 1.14 1.94 8.50
N PRO A 105 1.89 1.25 7.63
CA PRO A 105 2.99 0.42 8.08
C PRO A 105 4.07 1.22 8.82
N THR A 106 4.23 0.96 10.12
CA THR A 106 5.22 1.66 10.95
C THR A 106 6.64 1.12 10.71
N LYS A 107 7.64 1.73 11.36
CA LYS A 107 9.04 1.27 11.30
C LYS A 107 9.16 -0.21 11.66
N GLN A 108 9.89 -0.95 10.84
CA GLN A 108 10.12 -2.40 10.98
C GLN A 108 11.59 -2.77 10.86
N GLN A 109 12.38 -1.89 10.26
CA GLN A 109 13.80 -2.11 10.02
C GLN A 109 14.60 -0.92 10.53
N GLY A 110 15.89 -1.15 10.77
CA GLY A 110 16.82 -0.15 11.21
C GLY A 110 18.25 -0.55 10.90
N ILE A 111 19.19 0.34 11.16
CA ILE A 111 20.62 0.04 11.07
C ILE A 111 21.07 -0.39 12.46
N ASP A 112 21.72 -1.55 12.57
CA ASP A 112 22.25 -2.03 13.84
C ASP A 112 23.51 -1.24 14.23
N PHE A 113 23.37 -0.30 15.16
CA PHE A 113 24.50 0.45 15.74
C PHE A 113 25.01 -0.14 17.06
N TRP A 114 24.32 -1.13 17.62
CA TRP A 114 24.49 -1.58 19.01
C TRP A 114 25.29 -2.88 19.12
N SER A 115 25.27 -3.72 18.08
CA SER A 115 25.98 -4.98 18.12
C SER A 115 27.50 -4.79 18.21
N HIS A 116 28.10 -5.51 19.15
CA HIS A 116 29.57 -5.62 19.27
C HIS A 116 30.17 -6.52 18.18
N ASP A 117 29.35 -7.30 17.46
CA ASP A 117 29.77 -8.11 16.32
C ASP A 117 30.00 -7.21 15.08
N PRO A 118 31.26 -7.06 14.61
CA PRO A 118 31.58 -6.19 13.48
C PRO A 118 30.88 -6.61 12.18
N SER A 119 30.47 -7.87 12.05
CA SER A 119 29.78 -8.37 10.85
C SER A 119 28.33 -7.90 10.75
N LYS A 120 27.71 -7.59 11.90
CA LYS A 120 26.31 -7.12 12.02
C LYS A 120 26.20 -5.61 12.15
N ARG A 121 27.22 -4.99 12.74
CA ARG A 121 27.28 -3.54 12.92
C ARG A 121 27.15 -2.81 11.59
N ASN A 122 26.34 -1.76 11.58
CA ASN A 122 26.00 -0.92 10.43
C ASN A 122 25.26 -1.66 9.30
N LYS A 123 24.67 -2.84 9.55
CA LYS A 123 23.80 -3.55 8.60
C LYS A 123 22.33 -3.29 8.91
N ILE A 124 21.49 -3.40 7.87
CA ILE A 124 20.03 -3.36 8.04
C ILE A 124 19.63 -4.61 8.84
N THR A 125 18.78 -4.41 9.85
CA THR A 125 18.22 -5.45 10.71
C THR A 125 16.75 -5.17 10.99
N TRP A 126 16.04 -6.16 11.56
CA TRP A 126 14.66 -6.02 12.01
C TRP A 126 14.61 -5.31 13.37
N THR A 127 13.69 -4.37 13.50
CA THR A 127 13.46 -3.59 14.73
C THR A 127 12.00 -3.62 15.14
N LYS A 128 11.75 -3.29 16.40
CA LYS A 128 10.44 -2.88 16.89
C LYS A 128 10.08 -1.52 16.29
N GLU A 129 8.85 -1.07 16.54
CA GLU A 129 8.34 0.21 16.05
C GLU A 129 9.11 1.41 16.60
N ASN A 130 9.53 1.32 17.86
CA ASN A 130 10.37 2.34 18.51
C ASN A 130 11.84 2.31 18.02
N GLY A 131 12.20 1.40 17.11
CA GLY A 131 13.56 1.24 16.58
C GLY A 131 14.48 0.37 17.42
N GLU A 132 14.03 -0.17 18.56
CA GLU A 132 14.82 -1.10 19.36
C GLU A 132 14.96 -2.46 18.66
N LEU A 133 16.06 -3.16 18.96
CA LEU A 133 16.27 -4.52 18.50
C LEU A 133 15.32 -5.48 19.24
N TYR A 134 14.93 -6.54 18.53
CA TYR A 134 14.28 -7.68 19.18
C TYR A 134 15.27 -8.41 20.09
N GLY A 135 14.81 -8.85 21.25
CA GLY A 135 15.58 -9.67 22.18
C GLY A 135 15.75 -11.12 21.70
N PRO A 136 16.61 -11.91 22.37
CA PRO A 136 16.78 -13.32 22.05
C PRO A 136 15.47 -14.10 22.17
N GLY A 137 15.03 -14.73 21.07
CA GLY A 137 13.78 -15.50 21.02
C GLY A 137 12.50 -14.65 21.03
N GLU A 138 12.60 -13.32 21.01
CA GLU A 138 11.43 -12.46 20.93
C GLU A 138 10.73 -12.63 19.57
N GLN A 139 9.42 -12.85 19.61
CA GLN A 139 8.63 -13.01 18.40
C GLN A 139 8.60 -11.71 17.61
N ARG A 140 9.02 -11.78 16.35
CA ARG A 140 8.93 -10.66 15.42
C ARG A 140 7.49 -10.44 14.97
N ARG A 141 7.12 -9.18 14.82
CA ARG A 141 5.84 -8.79 14.21
C ARG A 141 5.82 -9.14 12.71
N PRO A 142 4.63 -9.31 12.10
CA PRO A 142 4.51 -9.51 10.66
C PRO A 142 5.09 -8.35 9.86
N ILE A 143 5.65 -8.67 8.68
CA ILE A 143 6.17 -7.67 7.74
C ILE A 143 5.00 -7.13 6.95
N ILE A 144 4.67 -5.86 7.15
CA ILE A 144 3.64 -5.16 6.38
C ILE A 144 4.32 -4.07 5.55
N LYS A 145 4.16 -4.13 4.23
CA LYS A 145 4.54 -3.05 3.29
C LYS A 145 3.27 -2.55 2.59
N CYS A 146 3.42 -1.67 1.60
CA CYS A 146 2.31 -1.15 0.81
C CYS A 146 1.41 -2.22 0.20
N ASN A 147 1.98 -3.33 -0.25
CA ASN A 147 1.26 -4.47 -0.79
C ASN A 147 0.32 -5.11 0.24
N GLU A 148 0.84 -5.44 1.42
CA GLU A 148 0.03 -6.03 2.49
C GLU A 148 -1.00 -5.04 3.02
N TRP A 149 -0.63 -3.77 3.19
CA TRP A 149 -1.58 -2.73 3.57
C TRP A 149 -2.75 -2.63 2.57
N THR A 150 -2.46 -2.67 1.27
CA THR A 150 -3.48 -2.58 0.22
C THR A 150 -4.41 -3.79 0.23
N HIS A 151 -3.86 -5.00 0.19
CA HIS A 151 -4.65 -6.22 0.02
C HIS A 151 -5.29 -6.75 1.31
N GLN A 152 -4.65 -6.53 2.47
CA GLN A 152 -5.10 -7.09 3.74
C GLN A 152 -5.85 -6.07 4.61
N ILE A 153 -5.71 -4.76 4.33
CA ILE A 153 -6.32 -3.70 5.15
C ILE A 153 -7.25 -2.82 4.32
N ALA A 154 -6.73 -2.12 3.31
CA ALA A 154 -7.50 -1.13 2.56
C ALA A 154 -8.67 -1.72 1.76
N ILE A 155 -8.40 -2.73 0.93
CA ILE A 155 -9.45 -3.39 0.12
C ILE A 155 -10.54 -4.03 1.00
N PRO A 156 -10.18 -4.83 2.03
CA PRO A 156 -11.19 -5.35 2.96
C PRO A 156 -12.00 -4.26 3.66
N LYS A 157 -11.37 -3.15 4.07
CA LYS A 157 -12.09 -2.03 4.70
C LYS A 157 -13.13 -1.43 3.76
N LEU A 158 -12.76 -1.14 2.52
CA LEU A 158 -13.70 -0.57 1.53
C LEU A 158 -14.87 -1.51 1.25
N ARG A 159 -14.63 -2.83 1.22
CA ARG A 159 -15.70 -3.84 1.08
C ARG A 159 -16.61 -3.87 2.31
N GLN A 160 -16.02 -3.82 3.51
CA GLN A 160 -16.76 -3.83 4.77
C GLN A 160 -17.67 -2.59 4.92
N GLU A 161 -17.20 -1.43 4.47
CA GLU A 161 -17.98 -0.18 4.44
C GLU A 161 -19.05 -0.16 3.33
N GLY A 162 -19.13 -1.22 2.52
CA GLY A 162 -20.07 -1.32 1.40
C GLY A 162 -19.75 -0.36 0.25
N ILE A 163 -18.50 0.11 0.15
CA ILE A 163 -18.05 1.05 -0.89
C ILE A 163 -17.56 0.30 -2.13
N LEU A 164 -16.70 -0.71 -1.93
CA LEU A 164 -16.13 -1.50 -3.02
C LEU A 164 -16.96 -2.76 -3.24
N HIS A 165 -17.44 -2.93 -4.47
CA HIS A 165 -18.26 -4.07 -4.91
C HIS A 165 -17.52 -4.91 -5.95
N SER A 166 -17.76 -6.21 -5.94
CA SER A 166 -17.20 -7.19 -6.89
C SER A 166 -18.28 -7.93 -7.63
#